data_AF-A0A518HCE2-F1
#
_entry.id   AF-A0A518HCE2-F1
#
_cell.length_a   1.000
_cell.length_b   1.000
_cell.length_c   1.000
_cell.angle_alpha   90.00
_cell.angle_beta   90.00
_cell.angle_gamma   90.00
#
_symmetry.space_group_name_H-M   'P 1'
#
loop_
_entity.id
_entity.type
_entity.pdbx_description
1 polymer ?
#
loop_
_entity_poly.entity_id
_entity_poly.type
_entity_poly.pdbx_seq_one_letter_code
_entity_poly.pdbx_strand_id
1 'polypeptide(L)'
;MSFSLECSCGRSLAVQAAQAGTTLRCPCGAEVDVPSVGRLRELAGRLAYEAGTIDVIRGMLWRGELPAGDRCAISGESTDDVADLSVEAERIYPGGDHRAYAWLGLLVSPILLLGLFQEPRPDVGRETIVPTPLRVASCYHPKLRRSGQRALKRWLRTVPIYARLLEEFPRARVKVGETA
;
A
#
# COMPACT_ATOMS: atom_id res chain seq x y z
N MET A 1 7.47 16.62 -8.65
CA MET A 1 8.24 15.84 -9.66
C MET A 1 7.75 16.22 -11.05
N SER A 2 8.67 16.36 -12.00
CA SER A 2 8.39 16.60 -13.41
C SER A 2 8.74 15.36 -14.26
N PHE A 3 8.02 15.16 -15.36
CA PHE A 3 8.20 14.13 -16.37
C PHE A 3 8.40 14.78 -17.73
N SER A 4 8.97 14.06 -18.70
CA SER A 4 9.17 14.55 -20.07
C SER A 4 8.27 13.78 -21.03
N LEU A 5 7.53 14.49 -21.89
CA LEU A 5 6.73 13.92 -22.98
C LEU A 5 7.20 14.48 -24.31
N GLU A 6 7.29 13.65 -25.35
CA GLU A 6 7.61 14.11 -26.70
C GLU A 6 6.34 14.54 -27.44
N CYS A 7 6.37 15.74 -28.01
CA CYS A 7 5.34 16.22 -28.93
C CYS A 7 5.64 15.73 -30.36
N SER A 8 4.63 15.68 -31.23
CA SER A 8 4.77 15.34 -32.66
C SER A 8 5.74 16.26 -33.43
N CYS A 9 6.03 17.46 -32.91
CA CYS A 9 7.03 18.36 -33.47
C CYS A 9 8.48 18.03 -33.04
N GLY A 10 8.69 16.98 -32.24
CA GLY A 10 10.00 16.56 -31.71
C GLY A 10 10.46 17.31 -30.46
N ARG A 11 9.66 18.25 -29.93
CA ARG A 11 10.00 18.95 -28.67
C ARG A 11 9.57 18.15 -27.45
N SER A 12 10.43 18.13 -26.43
CA SER A 12 10.12 17.57 -25.12
C SER A 12 9.38 18.60 -24.24
N LEU A 13 8.23 18.22 -23.72
CA LEU A 13 7.41 19.01 -22.80
C LEU A 13 7.60 18.51 -21.37
N ALA A 14 7.90 19.41 -20.44
CA ALA A 14 7.95 19.09 -19.02
C ALA A 14 6.53 19.12 -18.43
N VAL A 15 6.08 17.99 -17.88
CA VAL A 15 4.75 17.83 -17.28
C VAL A 15 4.85 17.47 -15.81
N GLN A 16 3.94 17.98 -14.99
CA GLN A 16 3.85 17.62 -13.57
C GLN A 16 2.83 16.50 -13.35
N ALA A 17 2.98 15.74 -12.26
CA ALA A 17 2.02 14.70 -11.89
C ALA A 17 0.58 15.23 -11.76
N ALA A 18 0.41 16.48 -11.30
CA ALA A 18 -0.89 17.14 -11.17
C ALA A 18 -1.59 17.42 -12.52
N GLN A 19 -0.86 17.32 -13.64
CA GLN A 19 -1.38 17.50 -14.99
C GLN A 19 -1.75 16.17 -15.65
N ALA A 20 -1.61 15.04 -14.97
CA ALA A 20 -1.97 13.75 -15.54
C ALA A 20 -3.46 13.66 -15.89
N GLY A 21 -3.77 13.11 -17.06
CA GLY A 21 -5.14 13.04 -17.59
C GLY A 21 -5.68 14.39 -18.09
N THR A 22 -4.84 15.42 -18.21
CA THR A 22 -5.20 16.72 -18.81
C THR A 22 -4.58 16.85 -20.21
N THR A 23 -4.97 17.87 -20.96
CA THR A 23 -4.39 18.19 -22.28
C THR A 23 -3.55 19.46 -22.17
N LEU A 24 -2.34 19.45 -22.73
CA LEU A 24 -1.42 20.60 -22.73
C LEU A 24 -1.16 21.09 -24.14
N ARG A 25 -1.05 22.42 -24.30
CA ARG A 25 -0.74 23.02 -25.60
C ARG A 25 0.77 23.22 -25.75
N CYS A 26 1.35 22.58 -26.77
CA CYS A 26 2.75 22.73 -27.13
C CYS A 26 3.01 24.11 -27.78
N PRO A 27 4.21 24.71 -27.64
CA PRO A 27 4.53 25.96 -28.34
C PRO A 27 4.49 25.89 -29.87
N CYS A 28 4.44 24.69 -30.48
CA CYS A 28 4.18 24.54 -31.92
C CYS A 28 2.70 24.72 -32.30
N GLY A 29 1.80 24.82 -31.32
CA GLY A 29 0.36 24.96 -31.48
C GLY A 29 -0.43 23.65 -31.30
N ALA A 30 0.22 22.49 -31.34
CA ALA A 30 -0.41 21.19 -31.16
C ALA A 30 -0.88 20.95 -29.71
N GLU A 31 -1.99 20.24 -29.55
CA GLU A 31 -2.47 19.74 -28.27
C GLU A 31 -1.89 18.34 -28.00
N VAL A 32 -1.41 18.11 -26.78
CA VAL A 32 -0.79 16.86 -26.34
C VAL A 32 -1.54 16.37 -25.11
N ASP A 33 -2.16 15.19 -25.22
CA ASP A 33 -2.79 14.54 -24.08
C ASP A 33 -1.73 14.02 -23.12
N VAL A 34 -1.82 14.44 -21.86
CA VAL A 34 -0.95 13.97 -20.79
C VAL A 34 -1.49 12.65 -20.26
N PRO A 35 -0.73 11.54 -20.36
CA PRO A 35 -1.16 10.25 -19.85
C PRO A 35 -1.44 10.26 -18.35
N SER A 36 -2.01 9.16 -17.84
CA SER A 36 -2.16 8.96 -16.39
C SER A 36 -0.80 9.02 -15.68
N VAL A 37 -0.80 9.33 -14.37
CA VAL A 37 0.43 9.39 -13.55
C VAL A 37 1.21 8.07 -13.64
N GLY A 38 0.50 6.94 -13.71
CA GLY A 38 1.10 5.62 -13.88
C GLY A 38 1.92 5.52 -15.16
N ARG A 39 1.33 5.92 -16.29
CA ARG A 39 2.02 5.88 -17.58
C ARG A 39 3.18 6.87 -17.66
N LEU A 40 3.05 8.05 -17.05
CA LEU A 40 4.16 9.03 -16.96
C LEU A 40 5.37 8.47 -16.21
N ARG A 41 5.13 7.70 -15.13
CA ARG A 41 6.21 7.04 -14.38
C ARG A 41 6.86 5.93 -15.20
N GLU A 42 6.06 5.10 -15.89
CA GLU A 42 6.58 4.07 -16.81
C GLU A 42 7.50 4.66 -17.88
N LEU A 43 7.07 5.76 -18.53
CA LEU A 43 7.85 6.47 -19.54
C LEU A 43 9.18 7.02 -18.98
N ALA A 44 9.22 7.37 -17.70
CA ALA A 44 10.44 7.80 -17.01
C ALA A 44 11.30 6.63 -16.51
N GLY A 45 11.02 5.38 -16.93
CA GLY A 45 11.71 4.18 -16.46
C GLY A 45 11.45 3.87 -14.98
N ARG A 46 10.40 4.44 -14.41
CA ARG A 46 9.97 4.20 -13.03
C ARG A 46 8.77 3.27 -13.04
N LEU A 47 8.56 2.51 -11.97
CA LEU A 47 7.32 1.75 -11.80
C LEU A 47 6.13 2.72 -11.78
N ALA A 48 5.03 2.37 -12.46
CA ALA A 48 3.82 3.18 -12.60
C ALA A 48 3.30 3.73 -11.25
N TYR A 49 3.53 2.96 -10.19
CA TYR A 49 3.32 3.39 -8.83
C TYR A 49 4.69 3.45 -8.15
N GLU A 50 4.93 4.46 -7.30
CA GLU A 50 5.81 4.23 -6.15
C GLU A 50 5.18 3.04 -5.45
N ALA A 51 5.67 1.85 -5.77
CA ALA A 51 5.02 0.61 -5.40
C ALA A 51 5.03 0.63 -3.88
N GLY A 52 3.84 0.79 -3.28
CA GLY A 52 3.71 0.67 -1.83
C GLY A 52 4.31 -0.69 -1.44
N THR A 53 4.67 -0.87 -0.17
CA THR A 53 5.32 -2.13 0.23
C THR A 53 4.49 -3.36 -0.18
N ILE A 54 3.17 -3.19 -0.20
CA ILE A 54 2.18 -4.16 -0.72
C ILE A 54 2.40 -4.54 -2.19
N ASP A 55 2.59 -3.56 -3.07
CA ASP A 55 2.75 -3.79 -4.51
C ASP A 55 4.08 -4.49 -4.81
N VAL A 56 5.14 -4.14 -4.07
CA VAL A 56 6.43 -4.83 -4.15
C VAL A 56 6.28 -6.30 -3.76
N ILE A 57 5.62 -6.59 -2.63
CA ILE A 57 5.37 -7.96 -2.17
C ILE A 57 4.55 -8.74 -3.21
N ARG A 58 3.46 -8.17 -3.72
CA ARG A 58 2.63 -8.80 -4.76
C ARG A 58 3.43 -9.09 -6.02
N GLY A 59 4.28 -8.16 -6.46
CA GLY A 59 5.14 -8.34 -7.62
C GLY A 59 6.16 -9.48 -7.43
N MET A 60 6.76 -9.60 -6.24
CA MET A 60 7.66 -10.72 -5.91
C MET A 60 6.93 -12.06 -5.98
N LEU A 61 5.79 -12.16 -5.31
CA LEU A 61 5.00 -13.39 -5.26
C LEU A 61 4.49 -13.80 -6.64
N TRP A 62 4.12 -12.85 -7.49
CA TRP A 62 3.71 -13.13 -8.86
C TRP A 62 4.85 -13.71 -9.72
N ARG A 63 6.11 -13.35 -9.42
CA ARG A 63 7.29 -13.95 -10.04
C ARG A 63 7.72 -15.28 -9.41
N GLY A 64 7.01 -15.76 -8.38
CA GLY A 64 7.41 -16.95 -7.62
C GLY A 64 8.60 -16.71 -6.69
N GLU A 65 8.97 -15.45 -6.44
CA GLU A 65 10.04 -15.10 -5.51
C GLU A 65 9.49 -15.03 -4.08
N LEU A 66 10.06 -15.80 -3.16
CA LEU A 66 9.77 -15.69 -1.74
C LEU A 66 10.69 -14.65 -1.10
N PRO A 67 10.16 -13.73 -0.28
CA PRO A 67 11.00 -12.79 0.44
C PRO A 67 11.73 -13.49 1.60
N ALA A 68 13.03 -13.21 1.68
CA ALA A 68 14.04 -13.83 2.55
C ALA A 68 14.58 -15.19 2.07
N GLY A 69 15.83 -15.47 2.48
CA GLY A 69 16.70 -16.54 1.98
C GLY A 69 16.26 -17.96 2.36
N ASP A 70 17.20 -18.85 2.63
CA ASP A 70 16.95 -20.29 2.81
C ASP A 70 16.69 -20.69 4.28
N ARG A 71 16.43 -19.74 5.19
CA ARG A 71 16.39 -19.99 6.64
C ARG A 71 15.01 -19.83 7.26
N CYS A 72 14.73 -20.68 8.24
CA CYS A 72 13.54 -20.66 9.07
C CYS A 72 13.47 -19.37 9.91
N ALA A 73 12.37 -18.64 9.83
CA ALA A 73 12.16 -17.41 10.58
C ALA A 73 12.09 -17.61 12.12
N ILE A 74 11.92 -18.85 12.59
CA ILE A 74 11.82 -19.18 14.01
C ILE A 74 13.13 -19.76 14.57
N SER A 75 13.70 -20.78 13.92
CA SER A 75 14.93 -21.45 14.38
C SER A 75 16.21 -20.87 13.78
N GLY A 76 16.13 -20.21 12.62
CA GLY A 76 17.30 -19.74 11.86
C GLY A 76 18.04 -20.83 11.07
N GLU A 77 17.61 -22.08 11.17
CA GLU A 77 18.15 -23.22 10.41
C GLU A 77 17.68 -23.19 8.96
N SER A 78 18.41 -23.86 8.05
CA SER A 78 18.00 -23.95 6.64
C SER A 78 16.68 -24.73 6.51
N THR A 79 15.73 -24.23 5.72
CA THR A 79 14.44 -24.89 5.46
C THR A 79 13.84 -24.47 4.12
N ASP A 80 13.23 -25.44 3.45
CA ASP A 80 12.39 -25.24 2.27
C ASP A 80 10.90 -25.21 2.57
N ASP A 81 10.51 -25.47 3.83
CA ASP A 81 9.12 -25.40 4.25
C ASP A 81 8.65 -23.94 4.30
N VAL A 82 7.48 -23.70 3.71
CA VAL A 82 6.81 -22.40 3.66
C VAL A 82 5.50 -22.50 4.43
N ALA A 83 5.24 -21.53 5.30
CA ALA A 83 3.94 -21.34 5.92
C ALA A 83 3.25 -20.14 5.29
N ASP A 84 1.99 -20.30 4.89
CA ASP A 84 1.19 -19.21 4.37
C ASP A 84 0.66 -18.34 5.51
N LEU A 85 1.02 -17.05 5.47
CA LEU A 85 0.39 -16.03 6.30
C LEU A 85 -0.22 -14.96 5.41
N SER A 86 -1.18 -14.22 5.95
CA SER A 86 -1.70 -13.02 5.34
C SER A 86 -1.69 -11.86 6.33
N VAL A 87 -1.39 -10.67 5.82
CA VAL A 87 -1.45 -9.42 6.59
C VAL A 87 -2.64 -8.62 6.09
N GLU A 88 -3.57 -8.35 6.99
CA GLU A 88 -4.70 -7.47 6.76
C GLU A 88 -4.26 -6.04 7.09
N ALA A 89 -3.93 -5.28 6.05
CA ALA A 89 -3.56 -3.88 6.16
C ALA A 89 -4.83 -3.01 6.11
N GLU A 90 -5.14 -2.35 7.23
CA GLU A 90 -6.16 -1.31 7.27
C GLU A 90 -5.58 -0.01 6.68
N ARG A 91 -6.21 0.55 5.64
CA ARG A 91 -5.93 1.92 5.21
C ARG A 91 -6.69 2.88 6.12
N ILE A 92 -5.96 3.55 7.01
CA ILE A 92 -6.49 4.69 7.75
C ILE A 92 -6.48 5.87 6.78
N TYR A 93 -7.63 6.22 6.20
CA TYR A 93 -7.75 7.55 5.62
C TYR A 93 -7.75 8.54 6.78
N PRO A 94 -6.89 9.58 6.75
CA PRO A 94 -7.05 10.67 7.69
C PRO A 94 -8.43 11.26 7.43
N GLY A 95 -9.36 11.02 8.36
CA GLY A 95 -10.64 11.71 8.36
C GLY A 95 -10.35 13.20 8.28
N GLY A 96 -10.95 13.89 7.31
CA GLY A 96 -10.76 15.32 7.14
C GLY A 96 -11.04 16.04 8.47
N ASP A 97 -10.26 17.07 8.77
CA ASP A 97 -10.43 17.82 10.02
C ASP A 97 -11.76 18.58 10.01
N HIS A 98 -12.83 17.94 10.48
CA HIS A 98 -14.18 18.49 10.51
C HIS A 98 -14.35 19.60 11.57
N ARG A 99 -13.31 19.89 12.36
CA ARG A 99 -13.34 20.94 13.40
C ARG A 99 -13.65 22.32 12.83
N ALA A 100 -13.29 22.60 11.58
CA ALA A 100 -13.61 23.87 10.93
C ALA A 100 -15.14 24.11 10.77
N TYR A 101 -15.92 23.04 10.58
CA TYR A 101 -17.37 23.15 10.36
C TYR A 101 -18.19 23.13 11.65
N ALA A 102 -17.64 22.56 12.73
CA ALA A 102 -18.31 22.49 14.03
C ALA A 102 -18.60 23.90 14.62
N TRP A 103 -17.67 24.84 14.48
CA TRP A 103 -17.86 26.23 14.95
C TRP A 103 -18.95 26.98 14.17
N LEU A 104 -19.09 26.71 12.87
CA LEU A 104 -20.13 27.34 12.04
C LEU A 104 -21.54 26.83 12.40
N GLY A 105 -21.66 25.53 12.72
CA GLY A 105 -22.93 24.93 13.16
C GLY A 105 -23.46 25.54 14.46
N LEU A 106 -22.57 25.99 15.34
CA LEU A 106 -22.90 26.59 16.64
C LEU A 106 -23.65 27.93 16.50
N LEU A 107 -23.45 28.65 15.39
CA LEU A 107 -24.11 29.94 15.12
C LEU A 107 -25.50 29.78 14.48
N VAL A 108 -25.73 28.69 13.73
CA VAL A 108 -26.96 28.54 12.92
C VAL A 108 -28.06 27.80 13.69
N SER A 109 -27.73 26.78 14.48
CA SER A 109 -28.68 26.13 15.38
C SER A 109 -28.00 25.08 16.27
N PRO A 110 -28.23 25.06 17.60
CA PRO A 110 -27.73 24.00 18.46
C PRO A 110 -28.30 22.60 18.13
N ILE A 111 -29.42 22.53 17.39
CA ILE A 111 -30.02 21.25 16.95
C ILE A 111 -29.23 20.66 15.77
N LEU A 112 -28.66 21.48 14.88
CA LEU A 112 -27.80 21.01 13.79
C LEU A 112 -26.48 20.39 14.30
N LEU A 113 -26.06 20.79 15.49
CA LEU A 113 -24.88 20.24 16.18
C LEU A 113 -25.04 18.74 16.47
N LEU A 114 -26.24 18.26 16.77
CA LEU A 114 -26.52 16.83 16.98
C LEU A 114 -26.32 15.99 15.71
N GLY A 115 -26.54 16.57 14.52
CA GLY A 115 -26.30 15.91 13.24
C GLY A 115 -24.82 15.84 12.84
N LEU A 116 -24.03 16.84 13.26
CA LEU A 116 -22.58 16.92 12.97
C LEU A 116 -21.72 16.00 13.86
N PHE A 117 -22.26 15.48 14.97
CA PHE A 117 -21.60 14.48 15.81
C PHE A 117 -21.72 13.05 15.28
N GLN A 118 -22.41 12.83 14.16
CA GLN A 118 -22.24 11.56 13.45
C GLN A 118 -20.83 11.54 12.89
N GLU A 119 -19.92 10.88 13.63
CA GLU A 119 -18.57 10.60 13.15
C GLU A 119 -18.71 10.06 11.73
N PRO A 120 -18.11 10.73 10.73
CA PRO A 120 -18.13 10.22 9.37
C PRO A 120 -17.63 8.80 9.47
N ARG A 121 -18.47 7.83 9.11
CA ARG A 121 -18.04 6.43 9.06
C ARG A 121 -16.80 6.45 8.18
N PRO A 122 -15.61 6.08 8.70
CA PRO A 122 -14.41 6.12 7.90
C PRO A 122 -14.71 5.32 6.65
N ASP A 123 -14.58 5.97 5.49
CA ASP A 123 -14.85 5.31 4.23
C ASP A 123 -13.88 4.13 4.17
N VAL A 124 -14.41 2.92 4.37
CA VAL A 124 -13.61 1.75 4.71
C VAL A 124 -12.85 1.41 3.44
N GLY A 125 -11.62 1.90 3.36
CA GLY A 125 -10.70 1.54 2.29
C GLY A 125 -10.64 0.03 2.22
N ARG A 126 -10.89 -0.53 1.03
CA ARG A 126 -10.89 -1.97 0.78
C ARG A 126 -9.80 -2.64 1.63
N GLU A 127 -10.23 -3.52 2.53
CA GLU A 127 -9.32 -4.32 3.34
C GLU A 127 -8.30 -4.95 2.40
N THR A 128 -7.05 -4.51 2.52
CA THR A 128 -6.02 -4.99 1.63
C THR A 128 -5.35 -6.17 2.31
N ILE A 129 -5.86 -7.36 1.99
CA ILE A 129 -5.22 -8.61 2.38
C ILE A 129 -3.97 -8.77 1.51
N VAL A 130 -2.83 -8.91 2.17
CA VAL A 130 -1.52 -9.09 1.54
C VAL A 130 -1.01 -10.49 1.88
N PRO A 131 -0.84 -11.39 0.90
CA PRO A 131 -0.19 -12.66 1.15
C PRO A 131 1.26 -12.41 1.56
N THR A 132 1.69 -13.08 2.63
CA THR A 132 3.03 -12.95 3.21
C THR A 132 3.55 -14.34 3.60
N PRO A 133 3.88 -15.20 2.61
CA PRO A 133 4.47 -16.50 2.90
C PRO A 133 5.78 -16.31 3.68
N LEU A 134 6.02 -17.19 4.65
CA LEU A 134 7.18 -17.13 5.54
C LEU A 134 7.81 -18.51 5.61
N ARG A 135 9.13 -18.58 5.41
CA ARG A 135 9.88 -19.84 5.58
C ARG A 135 9.90 -20.24 7.05
N VAL A 136 9.26 -21.35 7.36
CA VAL A 136 9.12 -21.88 8.70
C VAL A 136 9.12 -23.39 8.59
N ALA A 137 10.10 -24.05 9.23
CA ALA A 137 10.17 -25.50 9.27
C ALA A 137 8.84 -26.11 9.78
N SER A 138 8.41 -27.19 9.14
CA SER A 138 7.14 -27.88 9.36
C SER A 138 6.87 -28.22 10.83
N CYS A 139 7.91 -28.56 11.60
CA CYS A 139 7.82 -28.81 13.04
C CYS A 139 7.31 -27.61 13.86
N TYR A 140 7.44 -26.38 13.34
CA TYR A 140 6.94 -25.16 13.99
C TYR A 140 5.58 -24.68 13.48
N HIS A 141 4.97 -25.33 12.47
CA HIS A 141 3.65 -24.94 11.97
C HIS A 141 2.56 -24.97 13.06
N PRO A 142 2.49 -25.98 13.96
CA PRO A 142 1.53 -25.96 15.07
C PRO A 142 1.75 -24.81 16.04
N LYS A 143 3.02 -24.43 16.27
CA LYS A 143 3.39 -23.29 17.10
C LYS A 143 2.94 -21.97 16.45
N LEU A 144 3.12 -21.84 15.14
CA LEU A 144 2.68 -20.68 14.38
C LEU A 144 1.16 -20.46 14.52
N ARG A 145 0.35 -21.52 14.34
CA ARG A 145 -1.12 -21.47 14.44
C ARG A 145 -1.63 -21.08 15.84
N ARG A 146 -0.93 -21.49 16.90
CA ARG A 146 -1.30 -21.19 18.30
C ARG A 146 -0.76 -19.85 18.80
N SER A 147 0.03 -19.15 17.98
CA SER A 147 0.73 -17.93 18.41
C SER A 147 -0.14 -16.69 18.30
N GLY A 148 -0.01 -15.79 19.27
CA GLY A 148 -0.69 -14.51 19.25
C GLY A 148 -0.07 -13.50 18.27
N GLN A 149 -0.81 -12.43 17.97
CA GLN A 149 -0.42 -11.36 17.04
C GLN A 149 0.97 -10.77 17.26
N ARG A 150 1.38 -10.59 18.54
CA ARG A 150 2.70 -10.05 18.88
C ARG A 150 3.84 -10.96 18.44
N ALA A 151 3.67 -12.28 18.55
CA ALA A 151 4.67 -13.25 18.12
C ALA A 151 4.73 -13.34 16.58
N LEU A 152 3.57 -13.40 15.92
CA LEU A 152 3.49 -13.41 14.45
C LEU A 152 4.15 -12.17 13.82
N LYS A 153 3.84 -10.97 14.32
CA LYS A 153 4.50 -9.74 13.85
C LYS A 153 6.00 -9.74 14.11
N ARG A 154 6.46 -10.32 15.22
CA ARG A 154 7.90 -10.43 15.53
C ARG A 154 8.61 -11.33 14.50
N TRP A 155 8.01 -12.46 14.14
CA TRP A 155 8.57 -13.36 13.13
C TRP A 155 8.51 -12.78 11.73
N LEU A 156 7.42 -12.10 11.34
CA LEU A 156 7.38 -11.39 10.06
C LEU A 156 8.46 -10.31 9.95
N ARG A 157 8.77 -9.59 11.04
CA ARG A 157 9.84 -8.58 11.06
C ARG A 157 11.25 -9.12 10.85
N THR A 158 11.48 -10.44 10.88
CA THR A 158 12.80 -10.99 10.52
C THR A 158 13.07 -10.86 9.02
N VAL A 159 12.01 -10.71 8.20
CA VAL A 159 12.10 -10.48 6.76
C VAL A 159 12.03 -8.96 6.49
N PRO A 160 13.06 -8.34 5.90
CA PRO A 160 13.14 -6.88 5.77
C PRO A 160 11.95 -6.22 5.06
N ILE A 161 11.41 -6.84 4.01
CA ILE A 161 10.27 -6.27 3.27
C ILE A 161 8.97 -6.31 4.10
N TYR A 162 8.78 -7.34 4.92
CA TYR A 162 7.64 -7.44 5.82
C TYR A 162 7.78 -6.52 7.03
N ALA A 163 9.02 -6.24 7.49
CA ALA A 163 9.26 -5.22 8.50
C ALA A 163 8.77 -3.84 8.03
N ARG A 164 9.13 -3.44 6.79
CA ARG A 164 8.63 -2.20 6.15
C ARG A 164 7.10 -2.18 6.05
N LEU A 165 6.49 -3.32 5.69
CA LEU A 165 5.03 -3.42 5.62
C LEU A 165 4.39 -3.15 7.00
N LEU A 166 4.96 -3.71 8.07
CA LEU A 166 4.44 -3.52 9.43
C LEU A 166 4.77 -2.14 10.02
N GLU A 167 5.76 -1.42 9.49
CA GLU A 167 6.04 -0.02 9.79
C GLU A 167 5.01 0.90 9.10
N GLU A 168 4.71 0.63 7.83
CA GLU A 168 3.70 1.35 7.05
C GLU A 168 2.28 1.12 7.62
N PHE A 169 2.01 -0.09 8.13
CA PHE A 169 0.71 -0.48 8.67
C PHE A 169 0.83 -1.04 10.12
N PRO A 170 1.08 -0.20 11.14
CA PRO A 170 1.34 -0.65 12.51
C PRO A 170 0.16 -1.40 13.14
N ARG A 171 -1.07 -1.06 12.73
CA ARG A 171 -2.32 -1.68 13.18
C ARG A 171 -2.70 -2.95 12.42
N ALA A 172 -1.95 -3.34 11.39
CA ALA A 172 -2.28 -4.51 10.58
C ALA A 172 -2.44 -5.79 11.41
N ARG A 173 -3.32 -6.69 10.99
CA ARG A 173 -3.53 -7.99 11.65
C ARG A 173 -2.88 -9.10 10.83
N VAL A 174 -2.27 -10.07 11.48
CA VAL A 174 -1.65 -11.22 10.81
C VAL A 174 -2.54 -12.43 10.99
N LYS A 175 -2.98 -13.07 9.90
CA LYS A 175 -3.71 -14.33 9.93
C LYS A 175 -2.80 -15.44 9.39
N VAL A 176 -2.91 -16.62 9.98
CA VAL A 176 -2.24 -17.82 9.47
C VAL A 176 -3.21 -18.48 8.49
N GLY A 177 -2.75 -18.73 7.27
CA GLY A 177 -3.55 -19.42 6.26
C GLY A 177 -3.82 -20.87 6.67
N GLU A 178 -4.95 -21.41 6.22
CA GLU A 178 -5.15 -22.84 6.22
C GLU A 178 -4.27 -23.40 5.11
N THR A 179 -3.17 -24.08 5.47
CA THR A 179 -2.39 -24.87 4.50
C THR A 179 -3.33 -25.90 3.89
N ALA A 180 -3.57 -25.77 2.59
CA ALA A 180 -4.36 -26.72 1.79
C ALA A 180 -3.70 -28.10 1.75
#